data_AF-A0A329TSZ9-F1
#
_entry.id   AF-A0A329TSZ9-F1
#
_cell.length_a   1.000
_cell.length_b   1.000
_cell.length_c   1.000
_cell.angle_alpha   90.00
_cell.angle_beta   90.00
_cell.angle_gamma   90.00
#
_symmetry.space_group_name_H-M   'P 1'
#
loop_
_entity.id
_entity.type
_entity.pdbx_description
1 polymer ?
#
loop_
_entity_poly.entity_id
_entity_poly.type
_entity_poly.pdbx_seq_one_letter_code
_entity_poly.pdbx_strand_id
1 'polypeptide(L)'
;MDVMKGTNIMSGGILDSFQTIIPTAAAVLSERRQMLRMTQQEVADRANITLRQYQRLESGERNILTPSFGLACRVIEALDMDVSKFYHGDYYIEKLKTIEGK
;
A
#
# COMPACT_ATOMS: atom_id res chain seq x y z
N MET A 1 19.59 -26.70 28.13
CA MET A 1 18.77 -25.49 27.98
C MET A 1 19.71 -24.44 27.39
N ASP A 2 19.92 -24.47 26.06
CA ASP A 2 19.09 -23.82 25.03
C ASP A 2 18.96 -22.31 25.35
N VAL A 3 19.45 -21.34 24.57
CA VAL A 3 19.63 -21.28 23.10
C VAL A 3 20.75 -20.28 22.77
N MET A 4 21.68 -20.64 21.88
CA MET A 4 22.45 -19.66 21.10
C MET A 4 21.61 -19.16 19.92
N LYS A 5 21.65 -17.86 19.64
CA LYS A 5 21.87 -17.30 18.29
C LYS A 5 21.98 -15.78 18.44
N GLY A 6 23.09 -15.14 18.10
CA GLY A 6 23.90 -15.40 16.91
C GLY A 6 23.72 -14.20 15.99
N THR A 7 24.34 -13.10 16.39
CA THR A 7 24.47 -11.86 15.62
C THR A 7 25.25 -12.14 14.34
N ASN A 8 24.81 -11.48 13.27
CA ASN A 8 25.50 -11.24 12.00
C ASN A 8 25.53 -12.39 10.98
N ILE A 9 24.71 -12.24 9.93
CA ILE A 9 24.98 -12.84 8.62
C ILE A 9 24.99 -11.69 7.62
N MET A 10 26.14 -11.04 7.47
CA MET A 10 26.53 -10.43 6.21
C MET A 10 27.13 -11.52 5.34
N SER A 11 26.40 -11.96 4.33
CA SER A 11 26.92 -12.74 3.22
C SER A 11 26.26 -12.21 1.95
N GLY A 12 26.96 -11.27 1.31
CA GLY A 12 26.57 -10.75 0.01
C GLY A 12 26.60 -11.88 -1.03
N GLY A 13 25.51 -12.00 -1.77
CA GLY A 13 25.40 -12.95 -2.87
C GLY A 13 24.00 -12.97 -3.45
N ILE A 14 23.76 -12.18 -4.49
CA ILE A 14 22.79 -12.35 -5.60
C ILE A 14 21.28 -12.53 -5.23
N LEU A 15 20.93 -12.68 -3.96
CA LEU A 15 19.59 -13.00 -3.47
C LEU A 15 18.86 -11.80 -2.83
N ASP A 16 19.25 -10.57 -3.19
CA ASP A 16 18.56 -9.35 -2.74
C ASP A 16 17.49 -8.87 -3.75
N SER A 17 17.35 -9.56 -4.89
CA SER A 17 16.56 -9.09 -6.04
C SER A 17 15.13 -9.62 -6.11
N PHE A 18 14.70 -10.50 -5.19
CA PHE A 18 13.33 -11.01 -5.14
C PHE A 18 12.79 -11.04 -3.70
N GLN A 19 12.78 -9.88 -3.04
CA GLN A 19 11.67 -9.65 -2.11
C GLN A 19 10.43 -9.44 -2.97
N THR A 20 9.57 -10.45 -3.04
CA THR A 20 8.19 -10.28 -3.47
C THR A 20 7.55 -9.30 -2.49
N ILE A 21 7.69 -7.99 -2.76
CA ILE A 21 7.12 -6.94 -1.92
C ILE A 21 5.61 -7.11 -2.03
N ILE A 22 5.01 -7.77 -1.03
CA ILE A 22 3.57 -7.67 -0.78
C ILE A 22 3.31 -6.15 -0.70
N PRO A 23 2.62 -5.55 -1.68
CA PRO A 23 2.44 -4.12 -1.68
C PRO A 23 1.69 -3.76 -0.39
N THR A 24 2.15 -2.73 0.32
CA THR A 24 1.40 -2.25 1.48
C THR A 24 0.17 -1.50 1.00
N ALA A 25 -0.85 -1.36 1.87
CA ALA A 25 -2.01 -0.51 1.57
C ALA A 25 -1.57 0.90 1.11
N ALA A 26 -0.56 1.47 1.76
CA ALA A 26 0.03 2.76 1.40
C ALA A 26 0.61 2.77 -0.04
N ALA A 27 1.30 1.70 -0.43
CA ALA A 27 1.82 1.56 -1.80
C ALA A 27 0.68 1.52 -2.83
N VAL A 28 -0.40 0.78 -2.57
CA VAL A 28 -1.58 0.72 -3.45
C VAL A 28 -2.24 2.09 -3.60
N LEU A 29 -2.39 2.85 -2.51
CA LEU A 29 -2.94 4.21 -2.55
C LEU A 29 -2.08 5.12 -3.44
N SER A 30 -0.76 5.10 -3.24
CA SER A 30 0.18 5.91 -4.02
C SER A 30 0.18 5.55 -5.50
N GLU A 31 0.24 4.24 -5.82
CA GLU A 31 0.22 3.73 -7.18
C GLU A 31 -1.07 4.13 -7.89
N ARG A 32 -2.22 3.91 -7.26
CA ARG A 32 -3.52 4.25 -7.84
C ARG A 32 -3.65 5.75 -8.10
N ARG A 33 -3.21 6.59 -7.16
CA ARG A 33 -3.18 8.04 -7.35
C ARG A 33 -2.34 8.43 -8.57
N GLN A 34 -1.15 7.83 -8.71
CA GLN A 34 -0.25 8.09 -9.83
C GLN A 34 -0.85 7.65 -11.17
N MET A 35 -1.53 6.50 -11.22
CA MET A 35 -2.25 6.04 -12.41
C MET A 35 -3.36 7.01 -12.83
N LEU A 36 -4.07 7.58 -11.86
CA LEU A 36 -5.09 8.61 -12.08
C LEU A 36 -4.51 10.00 -12.36
N ARG A 37 -3.18 10.17 -12.29
CA ARG A 37 -2.47 11.45 -12.46
C ARG A 37 -2.95 12.56 -11.53
N MET A 38 -3.39 12.19 -10.33
CA MET A 38 -3.85 13.13 -9.31
C MET A 38 -2.72 13.54 -8.37
N THR A 39 -2.77 14.78 -7.92
CA THR A 39 -2.01 15.27 -6.77
C THR A 39 -2.60 14.73 -5.47
N GLN A 40 -1.81 14.74 -4.39
CA GLN A 40 -2.31 14.33 -3.07
C GLN A 40 -3.45 15.23 -2.57
N GLN A 41 -3.46 16.51 -2.98
CA GLN A 41 -4.50 17.47 -2.63
C GLN A 41 -5.83 17.10 -3.31
N GLU A 42 -5.81 16.79 -4.62
CA GLU A 42 -7.04 16.42 -5.34
C GLU A 42 -7.69 15.16 -4.78
N VAL A 43 -6.89 14.18 -4.33
CA VAL A 43 -7.45 12.98 -3.66
C VAL A 43 -8.05 13.34 -2.31
N ALA A 44 -7.38 14.18 -1.52
CA ALA A 44 -7.89 14.63 -0.23
C ALA A 44 -9.22 15.39 -0.36
N ASP A 45 -9.31 16.28 -1.36
CA ASP A 45 -10.52 17.05 -1.66
C ASP A 45 -11.66 16.12 -2.10
N ARG A 46 -11.38 15.17 -2.99
CA ARG A 46 -12.38 14.18 -3.44
C ARG A 46 -12.86 13.26 -2.32
N ALA A 47 -11.97 12.89 -1.40
CA ALA A 47 -12.30 12.07 -0.22
C ALA A 47 -12.92 12.89 0.94
N ASN A 48 -13.02 14.22 0.80
CA ASN A 48 -13.47 15.15 1.82
C ASN A 48 -12.72 14.94 3.17
N ILE A 49 -11.39 14.96 3.09
CA ILE A 49 -10.45 14.93 4.22
C ILE A 49 -9.36 15.99 4.05
N THR A 50 -8.61 16.25 5.10
CA THR A 50 -7.46 17.17 5.00
C THR A 50 -6.29 16.52 4.25
N LEU A 51 -5.48 17.33 3.55
CA LEU A 51 -4.25 16.86 2.90
C LEU A 51 -3.35 16.08 3.86
N ARG A 52 -3.16 16.59 5.09
CA ARG A 52 -2.36 15.92 6.12
C ARG A 52 -2.89 14.53 6.47
N GLN A 53 -4.21 14.35 6.53
CA GLN A 53 -4.78 13.03 6.78
C GLN A 53 -4.45 12.07 5.63
N TYR A 54 -4.62 12.52 4.38
CA TYR A 54 -4.30 11.72 3.21
C TYR A 54 -2.81 11.36 3.15
N GLN A 55 -1.92 12.33 3.38
CA GLN A 55 -0.47 12.13 3.38
C GLN A 55 -0.01 11.07 4.39
N ARG A 56 -0.61 11.04 5.58
CA ARG A 56 -0.29 10.01 6.60
C ARG A 56 -0.74 8.61 6.17
N LEU A 57 -1.81 8.52 5.38
CA LEU A 57 -2.31 7.27 4.83
C LEU A 57 -1.41 6.78 3.68
N GLU A 58 -1.08 7.67 2.74
CA GLU A 58 -0.22 7.34 1.58
C GLU A 58 1.25 7.08 2.00
N SER A 59 1.73 7.69 3.09
CA SER A 59 3.08 7.42 3.63
C SER A 59 3.16 6.14 4.47
N GLY A 60 2.01 5.59 4.89
CA GLY A 60 1.94 4.48 5.83
C GLY A 60 2.16 4.85 7.29
N GLU A 61 2.35 6.13 7.63
CA GLU A 61 2.38 6.60 9.04
C GLU A 61 1.08 6.21 9.76
N ARG A 62 -0.03 6.17 9.03
CA ARG A 62 -1.31 5.65 9.49
C ARG A 62 -1.84 4.61 8.53
N ASN A 63 -2.21 3.44 9.06
CA ASN A 63 -2.87 2.41 8.26
C ASN A 63 -4.33 2.81 7.95
N ILE A 64 -4.74 2.68 6.69
CA ILE A 64 -6.09 2.97 6.16
C ILE A 64 -7.22 2.18 6.83
N LEU A 65 -6.91 1.07 7.50
CA LEU A 65 -7.87 0.27 8.27
C LEU A 65 -8.08 0.77 9.72
N THR A 66 -7.28 1.75 10.18
CA THR A 66 -7.42 2.37 11.52
C THR A 66 -8.41 3.54 11.64
N PRO A 67 -8.62 4.41 10.63
CA PRO A 67 -9.71 5.41 10.70
C PRO A 67 -11.10 4.76 10.66
N SER A 68 -12.14 5.57 10.83
CA SER A 68 -13.51 5.07 10.70
C SER A 68 -13.74 4.46 9.31
N PHE A 69 -14.62 3.46 9.25
CA PHE A 69 -14.95 2.78 8.01
C PHE A 69 -15.36 3.75 6.89
N GLY A 70 -16.18 4.76 7.22
CA GLY A 70 -16.58 5.80 6.26
C GLY A 70 -15.42 6.63 5.73
N LEU A 71 -14.41 6.95 6.54
CA LEU A 71 -13.22 7.65 6.05
C LEU A 71 -12.40 6.76 5.11
N ALA A 72 -12.22 5.49 5.46
CA ALA A 72 -11.54 4.53 4.60
C ALA A 72 -12.24 4.38 3.23
N CYS A 73 -13.57 4.22 3.23
CA CYS A 73 -14.37 4.12 2.00
C CYS A 73 -14.18 5.35 1.11
N ARG A 74 -14.33 6.57 1.67
CA ARG A 74 -14.17 7.80 0.88
C ARG A 74 -12.79 7.93 0.24
N VAL A 75 -11.72 7.50 0.91
CA VAL A 75 -10.36 7.51 0.35
C VAL A 75 -10.21 6.49 -0.78
N ILE A 76 -10.74 5.28 -0.59
CA ILE A 76 -10.67 4.21 -1.60
C ILE A 76 -11.50 4.59 -2.85
N GLU A 77 -12.71 5.10 -2.65
CA GLU A 77 -13.60 5.57 -3.72
C GLU A 77 -13.03 6.80 -4.45
N ALA A 78 -12.36 7.71 -3.74
CA ALA A 78 -11.69 8.86 -4.35
C ALA A 78 -10.57 8.43 -5.32
N LEU A 79 -10.01 7.24 -5.12
CA LEU A 79 -9.00 6.62 -5.98
C LEU A 79 -9.62 5.67 -7.01
N ASP A 80 -10.93 5.73 -7.23
CA ASP A 80 -11.64 4.90 -8.21
C ASP A 80 -11.34 3.40 -8.03
N MET A 81 -11.34 2.97 -6.76
CA MET A 81 -11.15 1.59 -6.35
C MET A 81 -12.41 1.03 -5.69
N ASP A 82 -12.60 -0.28 -5.80
CA ASP A 82 -13.64 -0.99 -5.10
C ASP A 82 -13.20 -1.31 -3.65
N VAL A 83 -14.04 -0.96 -2.67
CA VAL A 83 -13.75 -1.12 -1.24
C VAL A 83 -13.61 -2.59 -0.85
N SER A 84 -14.43 -3.48 -1.39
CA SER A 84 -14.37 -4.92 -1.09
C SER A 84 -13.11 -5.54 -1.66
N LYS A 85 -12.78 -5.23 -2.92
CA LYS A 85 -11.53 -5.68 -3.57
C LYS A 85 -10.29 -5.17 -2.85
N PHE A 86 -10.31 -3.92 -2.39
CA PHE A 86 -9.22 -3.36 -1.58
C PHE A 86 -9.06 -4.09 -0.25
N TYR A 87 -10.18 -4.35 0.44
CA TYR A 87 -10.16 -5.04 1.73
C TYR A 87 -9.66 -6.49 1.63
N HIS A 88 -10.06 -7.21 0.58
CA HIS A 88 -9.61 -8.59 0.34
C HIS A 88 -8.22 -8.68 -0.30
N GLY A 89 -7.70 -7.55 -0.78
CA GLY A 89 -6.34 -7.46 -1.27
C GLY A 89 -6.16 -7.83 -2.74
N ASP A 90 -7.22 -7.75 -3.54
CA ASP A 90 -7.18 -8.08 -4.97
C ASP A 90 -6.22 -7.16 -5.74
N TYR A 91 -6.08 -5.90 -5.28
CA TYR A 91 -5.11 -4.93 -5.81
C TYR A 91 -3.65 -5.29 -5.49
N TYR A 92 -3.40 -6.20 -4.54
CA TYR A 92 -2.06 -6.75 -4.30
C TYR A 92 -1.72 -7.87 -5.29
N ILE A 93 -2.74 -8.54 -5.85
CA ILE A 93 -2.63 -9.79 -6.60
C ILE A 93 -2.53 -9.55 -8.13
N GLU A 94 -3.14 -8.49 -8.68
CA GLU A 94 -2.99 -8.15 -10.11
C GLU A 94 -1.53 -7.91 -10.54
N LYS A 95 -0.68 -7.54 -9.58
CA LYS A 95 0.76 -7.33 -9.77
C LYS A 95 1.54 -8.63 -10.02
N LEU A 96 1.11 -9.76 -9.43
CA LEU A 96 1.81 -11.04 -9.58
C LEU A 96 1.52 -11.70 -10.93
N LYS A 97 0.27 -11.62 -11.41
CA LYS A 97 -0.14 -12.22 -12.69
C LYS A 97 0.49 -11.55 -13.91
N THR A 98 0.86 -10.28 -13.81
CA THR A 98 1.49 -9.54 -14.92
C THR A 98 2.98 -9.88 -15.08
N ILE A 99 3.64 -10.37 -14.02
CA ILE A 99 5.07 -10.72 -14.05
C ILE A 99 5.27 -12.17 -14.53
N GLU A 100 4.34 -13.08 -14.23
CA GLU A 100 4.43 -14.50 -14.65
C GLU A 100 4.04 -14.75 -16.14
N GLY A 101 3.61 -13.71 -16.86
CA GLY A 101 3.18 -13.80 -18.27
C GLY A 101 4.23 -13.40 -19.31
N LYS A 102 5.52 -13.27 -18.94
CA LYS A 102 6.63 -12.98 -19.87
C LYS A 102 7.64 -14.10 -19.92
#